data_AF-A0A6H1ZAV2-F1
#
_entry.id   AF-A0A6H1ZAV2-F1
#
_cell.length_a   1.000
_cell.length_b   1.000
_cell.length_c   1.000
_cell.angle_alpha   90.00
_cell.angle_beta   90.00
_cell.angle_gamma   90.00
#
_symmetry.space_group_name_H-M   'P 1'
#
loop_
_entity.id
_entity.type
_entity.pdbx_description
1 polymer ?
#
loop_
_entity_poly.entity_id
_entity_poly.type
_entity_poly.pdbx_seq_one_letter_code
_entity_poly.pdbx_strand_id
1 'polypeptide(L)'
;MILQMADAYNGIATVAQEEIIEELRNLLVEGEFVSRWGLVETYHRAGQLILENELPIEETAKAVGKSKRLVYAWCAFVKKYPSLDDIEGGKAVSWTRLYKKLLPAHKEKPVLEDRIEKFLEKYNPALTAKEKEMVHDALIEWEENG
;
A
#
# COMPACT_ATOMS: atom_id res chain seq x y z
N MET A 1 36.57 -24.78 38.51
CA MET A 1 37.29 -23.88 37.59
C MET A 1 36.91 -24.11 36.12
N ILE A 2 36.93 -25.35 35.60
CA ILE A 2 36.55 -25.63 34.18
C ILE A 2 35.06 -25.35 33.89
N LEU A 3 34.14 -25.70 34.81
CA LEU A 3 32.70 -25.44 34.64
C LEU A 3 32.34 -23.95 34.58
N GLN A 4 33.02 -23.08 35.35
CA GLN A 4 32.78 -21.63 35.33
C GLN A 4 33.25 -20.97 34.03
N MET A 5 34.22 -21.55 33.32
CA MET A 5 34.67 -21.02 32.02
C MET A 5 33.69 -21.39 30.88
N ALA A 6 33.02 -22.54 30.97
CA ALA A 6 32.03 -22.96 29.99
C ALA A 6 30.75 -22.12 30.05
N ASP A 7 30.27 -21.78 31.25
CA ASP A 7 29.11 -20.92 31.43
C ASP A 7 29.39 -19.47 30.98
N ALA A 8 30.60 -18.96 31.24
CA ALA A 8 31.03 -17.66 30.74
C ALA A 8 31.15 -17.64 29.21
N TYR A 9 31.70 -18.69 28.60
CA TYR A 9 31.82 -18.80 27.14
C TYR A 9 30.46 -18.91 26.45
N ASN A 10 29.52 -19.66 27.04
CA ASN A 10 28.14 -19.75 26.55
C ASN A 10 27.40 -18.41 26.69
N GLY A 11 27.56 -17.70 27.81
CA GLY A 11 26.98 -16.38 28.02
C GLY A 11 27.53 -15.30 27.07
N ILE A 12 28.83 -15.35 26.76
CA ILE A 12 29.47 -14.47 25.77
C ILE A 12 28.97 -14.79 24.35
N ALA A 13 28.82 -16.08 24.02
CA ALA A 13 28.29 -16.50 22.72
C ALA A 13 26.84 -16.07 22.51
N THR A 14 26.00 -16.10 23.55
CA THR A 14 24.61 -15.63 23.48
C THR A 14 24.52 -14.11 23.34
N VAL A 15 25.35 -13.35 24.06
CA VAL A 15 25.38 -11.88 23.92
C VAL A 15 25.87 -11.46 22.53
N ALA A 16 26.91 -12.12 22.01
CA ALA A 16 27.40 -11.85 20.65
C ALA A 16 26.35 -12.21 19.57
N GLN A 17 25.53 -13.24 19.79
CA GLN A 17 24.42 -13.57 18.88
C GLN A 17 23.30 -12.52 18.94
N GLU A 18 22.95 -12.03 20.13
CA GLU A 18 21.95 -10.98 20.30
C GLU A 18 22.39 -9.65 19.65
N GLU A 19 23.67 -9.27 19.80
CA GLU A 19 24.25 -8.09 19.15
C GLU A 19 24.16 -8.18 17.61
N ILE A 20 24.51 -9.35 17.04
CA ILE A 20 24.39 -9.58 15.59
C ILE A 20 22.93 -9.54 15.12
N ILE A 21 22.00 -10.11 15.88
CA ILE A 21 20.57 -10.07 15.56
C ILE A 21 20.06 -8.63 15.58
N GLU A 22 20.49 -7.82 16.54
CA GLU A 22 20.09 -6.42 16.61
C GLU A 22 20.69 -5.60 15.47
N GLU A 23 21.94 -5.85 15.09
CA GLU A 23 22.55 -5.24 13.91
C GLU A 23 21.80 -5.61 12.63
N LEU A 24 21.40 -6.88 12.46
CA LEU A 24 20.58 -7.31 11.32
C LEU A 24 19.22 -6.62 11.31
N ARG A 25 18.56 -6.47 12.47
CA ARG A 25 17.30 -5.73 12.56
C ARG A 25 17.47 -4.27 12.14
N ASN A 26 18.51 -3.61 12.62
CA ASN A 26 18.81 -2.24 12.25
C ASN A 26 19.06 -2.10 10.75
N LEU A 27 19.89 -2.98 10.18
CA LEU A 27 20.17 -3.00 8.75
C LEU A 27 18.91 -3.20 7.91
N LEU A 28 18.01 -4.09 8.34
CA LEU A 28 16.73 -4.31 7.68
C LEU A 28 15.82 -3.08 7.76
N VAL A 29 15.69 -2.47 8.94
CA VAL A 29 14.88 -1.26 9.14
C VAL A 29 15.39 -0.09 8.30
N GLU A 30 16.71 0.13 8.28
CA GLU A 30 17.34 1.15 7.45
C GLU A 30 17.15 0.88 5.96
N GLY A 31 17.35 -0.37 5.53
CA GLY A 31 17.15 -0.78 4.14
C GLY A 31 15.71 -0.57 3.67
N GLU A 32 14.73 -0.94 4.50
CA GLU A 32 13.31 -0.68 4.22
C GLU A 32 13.00 0.80 4.13
N PHE A 33 13.54 1.61 5.06
CA PHE A 33 13.34 3.05 5.06
C PHE A 33 13.90 3.71 3.80
N VAL A 34 15.13 3.35 3.42
CA VAL A 34 15.78 3.83 2.19
C VAL A 34 14.98 3.42 0.96
N SER A 35 14.53 2.17 0.87
CA SER A 35 13.72 1.68 -0.24
C SER A 35 12.39 2.43 -0.37
N ARG A 36 11.69 2.63 0.77
CA ARG A 36 10.41 3.34 0.80
C ARG A 36 10.56 4.79 0.37
N TRP A 37 11.58 5.48 0.86
CA TRP A 37 11.83 6.87 0.51
C TRP A 37 12.32 7.04 -0.91
N GLY A 38 13.22 6.16 -1.39
CA GLY A 38 13.69 6.15 -2.77
C GLY A 38 12.54 5.99 -3.77
N LEU A 39 11.50 5.22 -3.43
CA LEU A 39 10.29 5.13 -4.25
C LEU A 39 9.53 6.46 -4.33
N VAL A 40 9.42 7.18 -3.22
CA VAL A 40 8.78 8.51 -3.16
C VAL A 40 9.55 9.52 -4.02
N GLU A 41 10.88 9.58 -3.85
CA GLU A 41 11.76 10.44 -4.64
C GLU A 41 11.64 10.14 -6.14
N THR A 42 11.69 8.86 -6.50
CA THR A 42 11.59 8.40 -7.89
C THR A 42 10.28 8.85 -8.53
N TYR A 43 9.15 8.68 -7.84
CA TYR A 43 7.84 9.03 -8.38
C TYR A 43 7.58 10.54 -8.41
N HIS A 44 8.13 11.29 -7.47
CA HIS A 44 8.13 12.75 -7.54
C HIS A 44 8.91 13.22 -8.75
N ARG A 45 10.13 12.72 -8.94
CA ARG A 45 10.97 13.08 -10.09
C ARG A 45 10.36 12.66 -11.42
N ALA A 46 9.75 11.49 -11.49
CA ALA A 46 9.02 11.04 -12.68
C ALA A 46 7.86 12.00 -13.01
N GLY A 47 7.08 12.42 -11.99
CA GLY A 47 6.03 13.42 -12.15
C GLY A 47 6.57 14.77 -12.65
N GLN A 48 7.72 15.21 -12.15
CA GLN A 48 8.35 16.46 -12.59
C GLN A 48 8.72 16.38 -14.06
N LEU A 49 9.40 15.32 -14.48
CA LEU A 49 9.80 15.12 -15.88
C LEU A 49 8.59 15.11 -16.82
N ILE A 50 7.50 14.46 -16.43
CA ILE A 50 6.26 14.44 -17.22
C ILE A 50 5.67 15.84 -17.36
N LEU A 51 5.61 16.61 -16.28
CA LEU A 51 5.03 17.96 -16.29
C LEU A 51 5.92 18.97 -17.02
N GLU A 52 7.23 18.93 -16.79
CA GLU A 52 8.22 19.82 -17.43
C GLU A 52 8.28 19.64 -18.95
N ASN A 53 8.10 18.40 -19.42
CA ASN A 53 8.16 18.06 -20.85
C ASN A 53 6.77 17.87 -21.48
N GLU A 54 5.70 18.23 -20.76
CA GLU A 54 4.30 18.12 -21.20
C GLU A 54 3.94 16.75 -21.80
N LEU A 55 4.49 15.67 -21.22
CA LEU A 55 4.35 14.32 -21.79
C LEU A 55 2.90 13.81 -21.65
N PRO A 56 2.32 13.23 -22.71
CA PRO A 56 0.98 12.66 -22.63
C PRO A 56 0.96 11.44 -21.70
N ILE A 57 0.04 11.46 -20.72
CA ILE A 57 -0.07 10.42 -19.68
C ILE A 57 -0.26 9.02 -20.28
N GLU A 58 -1.06 8.90 -21.33
CA GLU A 58 -1.38 7.65 -22.01
C GLU A 58 -0.13 6.95 -22.56
N GLU A 59 0.62 7.68 -23.38
CA GLU A 59 1.80 7.16 -24.06
C GLU A 59 2.93 6.92 -23.06
N THR A 60 3.08 7.82 -22.09
CA THR A 60 4.04 7.66 -21.00
C THR A 60 3.77 6.38 -20.23
N ALA A 61 2.53 6.13 -19.82
CA ALA A 61 2.15 4.93 -19.08
C ALA A 61 2.47 3.65 -19.85
N LYS A 62 2.19 3.63 -21.15
CA LYS A 62 2.54 2.51 -22.03
C LYS A 62 4.06 2.32 -22.13
N ALA A 63 4.82 3.40 -22.33
CA ALA A 63 6.27 3.35 -22.49
C ALA A 63 6.99 2.85 -21.22
N VAL A 64 6.54 3.25 -20.03
CA VAL A 64 7.15 2.83 -18.76
C VAL A 64 6.56 1.54 -18.17
N GLY A 65 5.58 0.92 -18.85
CA GLY A 65 4.92 -0.31 -18.39
C GLY A 65 4.15 -0.14 -17.09
N LYS A 66 3.50 1.02 -16.87
CA LYS A 66 2.69 1.31 -15.67
C LYS A 66 1.24 1.62 -16.03
N SER A 67 0.36 1.61 -15.03
CA SER A 67 -1.03 2.01 -15.24
C SER A 67 -1.15 3.52 -15.41
N LYS A 68 -2.09 3.96 -16.26
CA LYS A 68 -2.42 5.39 -16.45
C LYS A 68 -2.70 6.09 -15.13
N ARG A 69 -3.40 5.39 -14.22
CA ARG A 69 -3.74 5.88 -12.89
C ARG A 69 -2.50 6.18 -12.05
N LEU A 70 -1.48 5.35 -12.13
CA LEU A 70 -0.23 5.57 -11.40
C LEU A 70 0.54 6.77 -11.96
N VAL A 71 0.63 6.88 -13.29
CA VAL A 71 1.29 8.02 -13.94
C VAL A 71 0.56 9.34 -13.66
N TYR A 72 -0.77 9.31 -13.68
CA TYR A 72 -1.59 10.44 -13.24
C TYR A 72 -1.28 10.81 -11.78
N ALA A 73 -1.16 9.82 -10.88
CA ALA A 73 -0.84 10.07 -9.49
C ALA A 73 0.54 10.68 -9.29
N TRP A 74 1.55 10.34 -10.12
CA TRP A 74 2.86 11.02 -10.11
C TRP A 74 2.74 12.51 -10.45
N CYS A 75 1.94 12.85 -11.46
CA CYS A 75 1.69 14.24 -11.83
C CYS A 75 0.94 14.99 -10.72
N ALA A 76 -0.09 14.36 -10.15
CA ALA A 76 -0.84 14.91 -9.02
C ALA A 76 0.06 15.10 -7.78
N PHE A 77 1.04 14.20 -7.59
CA PHE A 77 1.98 14.26 -6.48
C PHE A 77 2.78 15.56 -6.51
N VAL A 78 3.40 15.87 -7.65
CA VAL A 78 4.20 17.09 -7.84
C VAL A 78 3.35 18.35 -7.76
N LYS A 79 2.12 18.32 -8.30
CA LYS A 79 1.19 19.46 -8.20
C LYS A 79 0.80 19.75 -6.74
N LYS A 80 0.69 18.73 -5.90
CA LYS A 80 0.33 18.88 -4.48
C LYS A 80 1.53 19.23 -3.60
N TYR A 81 2.70 18.66 -3.90
CA TYR A 81 3.94 18.88 -3.17
C TYR A 81 5.05 19.20 -4.19
N PRO A 82 5.23 20.48 -4.56
CA PRO A 82 6.26 20.87 -5.52
C PRO A 82 7.68 20.53 -5.05
N SER A 83 7.93 20.61 -3.74
CA SER A 83 9.13 20.08 -3.07
C SER A 83 8.79 18.85 -2.23
N LEU A 84 9.77 17.94 -2.07
CA LEU A 84 9.65 16.83 -1.11
C LEU A 84 9.63 17.31 0.35
N ASP A 85 10.15 18.51 0.61
CA ASP A 85 10.12 19.14 1.93
C ASP A 85 8.70 19.58 2.33
N ASP A 86 7.79 19.71 1.37
CA ASP A 86 6.40 20.09 1.61
C ASP A 86 5.54 18.92 2.14
N ILE A 87 6.12 17.72 2.22
CA ILE A 87 5.41 16.50 2.62
C ILE A 87 5.27 16.45 4.15
N GLU A 88 4.03 16.50 4.62
CA GLU A 88 3.69 16.24 6.03
C GLU A 88 4.25 14.89 6.50
N GLY A 89 5.12 14.91 7.51
CA GLY A 89 5.78 13.73 8.08
C GLY A 89 7.10 13.34 7.41
N GLY A 90 7.54 14.07 6.39
CA GLY A 90 8.85 13.92 5.76
C GLY A 90 9.16 12.48 5.32
N LYS A 91 10.41 12.05 5.59
CA LYS A 91 10.93 10.74 5.15
C LYS A 91 10.24 9.52 5.77
N ALA A 92 9.46 9.69 6.83
CA ALA A 92 8.71 8.60 7.45
C ALA A 92 7.46 8.16 6.64
N VAL A 93 7.04 8.95 5.65
CA VAL A 93 5.87 8.63 4.82
C VAL A 93 6.15 7.49 3.85
N SER A 94 5.12 6.73 3.49
CA SER A 94 5.19 5.76 2.38
C SER A 94 4.43 6.28 1.16
N TRP A 95 4.85 5.84 -0.03
CA TRP A 95 4.10 6.11 -1.26
C TRP A 95 2.63 5.69 -1.14
N THR A 96 2.33 4.53 -0.55
CA THR A 96 0.95 4.07 -0.36
C THR A 96 0.08 5.07 0.40
N ARG A 97 0.65 5.72 1.43
CA ARG A 97 -0.07 6.76 2.19
C ARG A 97 -0.27 8.02 1.37
N LEU A 98 0.73 8.44 0.60
CA LEU A 98 0.64 9.60 -0.31
C LEU A 98 -0.37 9.35 -1.42
N TYR A 99 -0.27 8.22 -2.11
CA TYR A 99 -1.13 7.81 -3.22
C TYR A 99 -2.62 7.87 -2.86
N LYS A 100 -3.00 7.44 -1.65
CA LYS A 100 -4.37 7.56 -1.13
C LYS A 100 -4.84 9.01 -0.95
N LYS A 101 -3.93 9.93 -0.59
CA LYS A 101 -4.21 11.38 -0.47
C LYS A 101 -4.25 12.11 -1.82
N LEU A 102 -3.71 11.50 -2.88
CA LEU A 102 -3.53 12.11 -4.20
C LEU A 102 -4.62 11.73 -5.19
N LEU A 103 -5.13 10.51 -5.08
CA LEU A 103 -6.24 10.08 -5.90
C LEU A 103 -7.56 10.51 -5.25
N PRO A 104 -8.57 10.90 -6.05
CA PRO A 104 -9.91 11.06 -5.54
C PRO A 104 -10.31 9.75 -4.82
N ALA A 105 -11.03 9.89 -3.70
CA ALA A 105 -11.57 8.76 -2.97
C ALA A 105 -12.18 7.78 -3.99
N HIS A 106 -11.90 6.49 -3.83
CA HIS A 106 -12.62 5.47 -4.59
C HIS A 106 -14.11 5.81 -4.51
N LYS A 107 -14.83 5.78 -5.64
CA LYS A 107 -16.30 5.82 -5.64
C LYS A 107 -16.75 4.98 -4.46
N GLU A 108 -17.57 5.57 -3.60
CA GLU A 108 -18.11 4.91 -2.40
C GLU A 108 -18.43 3.47 -2.77
N LYS A 109 -18.03 2.52 -1.90
CA LYS A 109 -18.44 1.14 -2.10
C LYS A 109 -19.96 1.21 -2.35
N PRO A 110 -20.46 0.63 -3.46
CA PRO A 110 -21.89 0.61 -3.68
C PRO A 110 -22.54 0.08 -2.40
N VAL A 111 -23.70 0.63 -2.05
CA VAL A 111 -24.46 0.24 -0.87
C VAL A 111 -24.52 -1.30 -0.84
N LEU A 112 -24.43 -1.90 0.34
CA LEU A 112 -24.36 -3.36 0.47
C LEU A 112 -25.45 -4.06 -0.35
N GLU A 113 -26.65 -3.49 -0.34
CA GLU A 113 -27.80 -3.85 -1.17
C GLU A 113 -27.44 -3.93 -2.68
N ASP A 114 -26.86 -2.87 -3.27
CA ASP A 114 -26.42 -2.85 -4.68
C ASP A 114 -25.36 -3.94 -4.99
N ARG A 115 -24.52 -4.30 -4.01
CA ARG A 115 -23.50 -5.35 -4.18
C ARG A 115 -24.13 -6.73 -4.19
N ILE A 116 -25.08 -6.96 -3.28
CA ILE A 116 -25.80 -8.22 -3.15
C ILE A 116 -26.70 -8.43 -4.37
N GLU A 117 -27.41 -7.39 -4.82
CA GLU A 117 -28.27 -7.45 -6.00
C GLU A 117 -27.46 -7.81 -7.26
N LYS A 118 -26.33 -7.13 -7.51
CA LYS A 118 -25.44 -7.47 -8.63
C LYS A 118 -24.83 -8.87 -8.52
N PHE A 119 -24.59 -9.35 -7.31
CA PHE A 119 -24.11 -10.70 -7.09
C PHE A 119 -25.18 -11.74 -7.43
N LEU A 120 -26.41 -11.53 -6.98
CA LEU A 120 -27.56 -12.40 -7.26
C LEU A 120 -27.90 -12.42 -8.76
N GLU A 121 -27.87 -11.27 -9.43
CA GLU A 121 -28.07 -11.17 -10.88
C GLU A 121 -26.99 -11.93 -11.66
N LYS A 122 -25.72 -11.81 -11.25
CA LYS A 122 -24.59 -12.39 -11.98
C LYS A 122 -24.45 -13.89 -11.76
N TYR A 123 -24.70 -14.38 -10.54
CA TYR A 123 -24.37 -15.76 -10.17
C TYR A 123 -25.59 -16.64 -9.94
N ASN A 124 -26.77 -16.07 -9.69
CA ASN A 124 -28.01 -16.81 -9.47
C ASN A 124 -29.21 -16.22 -10.26
N PRO A 125 -29.10 -16.06 -11.60
CA PRO A 125 -30.17 -15.44 -12.38
C PRO A 125 -31.48 -16.26 -12.37
N ALA A 126 -31.39 -17.57 -12.16
CA ALA A 126 -32.51 -18.52 -12.18
C ALA A 126 -33.32 -18.58 -10.88
N LEU A 127 -32.91 -17.89 -9.81
CA LEU A 127 -33.71 -17.82 -8.59
C LEU A 127 -35.02 -17.07 -8.83
N THR A 128 -36.10 -17.56 -8.22
CA THR A 128 -37.37 -16.84 -8.17
C THR A 128 -37.23 -15.57 -7.33
N ALA A 129 -38.12 -14.59 -7.54
CA ALA A 129 -38.07 -13.31 -6.81
C ALA A 129 -38.05 -13.50 -5.29
N LYS A 130 -38.83 -14.46 -4.78
CA LYS A 130 -38.92 -14.78 -3.36
C LYS A 130 -37.61 -15.37 -2.79
N GLU A 131 -36.91 -16.19 -3.58
CA GLU A 131 -35.64 -16.76 -3.14
C GLU A 131 -34.51 -15.73 -3.17
N LYS A 132 -34.54 -14.78 -4.12
CA LYS A 132 -33.60 -13.65 -4.15
C LYS A 132 -33.76 -12.76 -2.93
N GLU A 133 -34.99 -12.47 -2.53
CA GLU A 133 -35.32 -11.69 -1.33
C GLU A 133 -34.79 -12.38 -0.06
N MET A 134 -35.04 -13.68 0.12
CA MET A 134 -34.54 -14.43 1.27
C MET A 134 -33.01 -14.48 1.35
N VAL A 135 -32.31 -14.64 0.22
CA VAL A 135 -30.84 -14.64 0.20
C VAL A 135 -30.29 -13.24 0.42
N HIS A 136 -30.97 -12.21 -0.08
CA HIS A 136 -30.60 -10.83 0.14
C HIS A 136 -30.63 -10.49 1.64
N ASP A 137 -31.73 -10.81 2.32
CA ASP A 137 -31.90 -10.53 3.75
C ASP A 137 -30.89 -11.32 4.61
N ALA A 138 -30.65 -12.59 4.28
CA ALA A 138 -29.67 -13.42 4.99
C ALA A 138 -28.22 -12.91 4.82
N LEU A 139 -27.88 -12.34 3.66
CA LEU A 139 -26.56 -11.76 3.40
C LEU A 139 -26.35 -10.43 4.14
N ILE A 140 -27.40 -9.63 4.28
CA ILE A 140 -27.36 -8.41 5.12
C ILE A 140 -27.15 -8.80 6.58
N GLU A 141 -27.96 -9.73 7.10
CA GLU A 141 -27.85 -10.18 8.50
C GLU A 141 -26.46 -10.78 8.81
N TRP A 142 -25.85 -11.49 7.86
CA TRP A 142 -24.51 -12.05 8.02
C TRP A 142 -23.39 -10.99 8.02
N GLU A 143 -23.46 -9.96 7.15
CA GLU A 143 -22.47 -8.86 7.16
C GLU A 143 -22.64 -7.94 8.39
N GLU A 144 -23.84 -7.81 8.96
CA GLU A 144 -24.08 -7.00 10.16
C GLU A 144 -23.65 -7.68 11.48
N ASN A 145 -23.63 -9.02 11.51
CA ASN A 145 -23.33 -9.80 12.72
C ASN A 145 -21.95 -10.49 12.72
N GLY A 146 -21.14 -10.33 11.66
CA GLY A 146 -19.81 -10.92 11.49
C GLY A 146 -18.66 -9.91 11.64
#